data_AF-A0A7G2S828-F1
#
_entry.id   AF-A0A7G2S828-F1
#
_cell.length_a   1.000
_cell.length_b   1.000
_cell.length_c   1.000
_cell.angle_alpha   90.00
_cell.angle_beta   90.00
_cell.angle_gamma   90.00
#
_symmetry.space_group_name_H-M   'P 1'
#
loop_
_entity.id
_entity.type
_entity.pdbx_description
1 polymer ?
#
loop_
_entity_poly.entity_id
_entity_poly.type
_entity_poly.pdbx_seq_one_letter_code
_entity_poly.pdbx_strand_id
1 'polypeptide(L)'
;MKKTVQKCPIAATLVWFFYAVTAVLLSVLISWALYSQVNYGYGFWYQQLDIGAHIEEYGPQNRFRYGFEQLPSEQHHRAFEQIRDAVHDQGEGLADIHYTLPGRAPIPLLHDAEVRHLQDVADLIDFGRWLMLALALLWLPLALLCIRVGIPPMRQRMGITVFGVGAVIAWLAVAGPTQVFYQLHVWLFPAENEWFFYWQDSLMSTLMKAPVLFGGIAAAIAIGALLLIPVLYWLGLRLSKNIVKQESGHGH
;
A
#
# COMPACT_ATOMS: atom_id res chain seq x y z
N MET A 1 52.24 11.37 0.86
CA MET A 1 50.97 12.05 1.19
C MET A 1 49.83 11.38 0.43
N LYS A 2 49.06 10.50 1.08
CA LYS A 2 47.82 9.97 0.49
C LYS A 2 46.84 11.13 0.42
N LYS A 3 46.56 11.66 -0.78
CA LYS A 3 45.42 12.56 -0.99
C LYS A 3 44.18 11.76 -0.64
N THR A 4 43.68 11.90 0.58
CA THR A 4 42.31 11.54 0.93
C THR A 4 41.43 12.39 0.04
N VAL A 5 40.95 11.80 -1.05
CA VAL A 5 39.89 12.37 -1.89
C VAL A 5 38.78 12.73 -0.92
N GLN A 6 38.60 14.03 -0.70
CA GLN A 6 37.56 14.55 0.17
C GLN A 6 36.23 14.26 -0.54
N LYS A 7 35.69 13.08 -0.25
CA LYS A 7 34.35 12.67 -0.69
C LYS A 7 33.40 13.77 -0.26
N CYS A 8 32.74 14.41 -1.21
CA CYS A 8 31.84 15.52 -0.91
C CYS A 8 30.73 14.99 0.01
N PRO A 9 30.69 15.38 1.30
CA PRO A 9 29.86 14.71 2.31
C PRO A 9 28.36 14.85 2.01
N ILE A 10 27.99 15.90 1.27
CA ILE A 10 26.63 16.17 0.80
C ILE A 10 26.21 15.14 -0.26
N ALA A 11 27.07 14.86 -1.25
CA ALA A 11 26.77 13.90 -2.31
C ALA A 11 26.57 12.48 -1.73
N ALA A 12 27.43 12.08 -0.79
CA ALA A 12 27.29 10.80 -0.07
C ALA A 12 25.96 10.72 0.69
N THR A 13 25.55 11.81 1.34
CA THR A 13 24.29 11.88 2.09
C THR A 13 23.08 11.78 1.17
N LEU A 14 23.07 12.52 0.05
CA LEU A 14 21.96 12.52 -0.91
C LEU A 14 21.77 11.16 -1.56
N VAL A 15 22.86 10.54 -2.05
CA VAL A 15 22.79 9.21 -2.66
C VAL A 15 22.29 8.17 -1.67
N TRP A 16 22.80 8.19 -0.42
CA TRP A 16 22.30 7.31 0.63
C TRP A 16 20.83 7.56 0.96
N PHE A 17 20.40 8.82 1.00
CA PHE A 17 19.01 9.18 1.28
C PHE A 17 18.07 8.61 0.21
N PHE A 18 18.37 8.82 -1.07
CA PHE A 18 17.58 8.23 -2.15
C PHE A 18 17.59 6.71 -2.10
N TYR A 19 18.74 6.08 -1.84
CA TYR A 19 18.81 4.64 -1.68
C TYR A 19 17.93 4.13 -0.52
N ALA A 20 17.96 4.80 0.63
CA ALA A 20 17.15 4.46 1.79
C ALA A 20 15.65 4.62 1.49
N VAL A 21 15.25 5.74 0.87
CA VAL A 21 13.86 5.97 0.45
C VAL A 21 13.41 4.93 -0.57
N THR A 22 14.22 4.60 -1.57
CA THR A 22 13.93 3.52 -2.53
C THR A 22 13.72 2.18 -1.81
N ALA A 23 14.57 1.83 -0.84
CA ALA A 23 14.40 0.60 -0.08
C ALA A 23 13.11 0.59 0.76
N VAL A 24 12.73 1.72 1.35
CA VAL A 24 11.46 1.87 2.09
C VAL A 24 10.26 1.72 1.16
N LEU A 25 10.21 2.47 0.06
CA LEU A 25 9.11 2.40 -0.90
C LEU A 25 8.97 1.02 -1.52
N LEU A 26 10.09 0.39 -1.90
CA LEU A 26 10.08 -0.97 -2.44
C LEU A 26 9.58 -1.98 -1.41
N SER A 27 9.92 -1.81 -0.13
CA SER A 27 9.42 -2.67 0.96
C SER A 27 7.91 -2.53 1.14
N VAL A 28 7.37 -1.30 1.08
CA VAL A 28 5.93 -1.05 1.16
C VAL A 28 5.22 -1.68 -0.03
N LEU A 29 5.70 -1.46 -1.26
CA LEU A 29 5.09 -2.00 -2.48
C LEU A 29 5.12 -3.53 -2.49
N ILE A 30 6.25 -4.16 -2.14
CA ILE A 30 6.35 -5.63 -2.04
C ILE A 30 5.42 -6.16 -0.94
N SER A 31 5.39 -5.52 0.23
CA SER A 31 4.49 -5.93 1.31
C SER A 31 3.02 -5.82 0.90
N TRP A 32 2.67 -4.76 0.16
CA TRP A 32 1.32 -4.57 -0.36
C TRP A 32 0.96 -5.65 -1.38
N ALA A 33 1.83 -5.92 -2.36
CA ALA A 33 1.63 -6.95 -3.37
C ALA A 33 1.56 -8.36 -2.78
N LEU A 34 2.35 -8.67 -1.74
CA LEU A 34 2.26 -9.96 -1.06
C LEU A 34 0.95 -10.09 -0.28
N TYR A 35 0.48 -9.01 0.34
CA TYR A 35 -0.72 -9.02 1.14
C TYR A 35 -2.01 -9.09 0.29
N SER A 36 -2.00 -8.56 -0.94
CA SER A 36 -3.12 -8.73 -1.87
C SER A 36 -3.36 -10.19 -2.25
N GLN A 37 -2.30 -11.01 -2.35
CA GLN A 37 -2.41 -12.44 -2.66
C GLN A 37 -3.23 -13.22 -1.62
N VAL A 38 -3.32 -12.71 -0.39
CA VAL A 38 -4.08 -13.31 0.71
C VAL A 38 -5.34 -12.52 1.05
N ASN A 39 -5.98 -11.93 0.03
CA ASN A 39 -7.21 -11.15 0.18
C ASN A 39 -7.08 -10.00 1.19
N TYR A 40 -5.89 -9.41 1.34
CA TYR A 40 -5.59 -8.43 2.40
C TYR A 40 -6.00 -8.89 3.80
N GLY A 41 -5.98 -10.21 4.05
CA GLY A 41 -6.42 -10.80 5.30
C GLY A 41 -7.89 -10.50 5.64
N TYR A 42 -8.76 -10.29 4.64
CA TYR A 42 -10.15 -9.88 4.86
C TYR A 42 -10.87 -10.79 5.85
N GLY A 43 -10.71 -12.11 5.77
CA GLY A 43 -11.35 -13.03 6.72
C GLY A 43 -10.91 -12.82 8.19
N PHE A 44 -9.65 -12.46 8.43
CA PHE A 44 -9.17 -12.11 9.76
C PHE A 44 -9.83 -10.80 10.25
N TRP A 45 -9.84 -9.77 9.40
CA TRP A 45 -10.44 -8.48 9.74
C TRP A 45 -11.96 -8.52 9.84
N TYR A 46 -12.61 -9.38 9.07
CA TYR A 46 -14.05 -9.60 9.10
C TYR A 46 -14.50 -10.01 10.50
N GLN A 47 -13.74 -10.90 11.14
CA GLN A 47 -13.98 -11.31 12.53
C GLN A 47 -13.51 -10.24 13.52
N GLN A 48 -12.28 -9.73 13.37
CA GLN A 48 -11.67 -8.83 14.35
C GLN A 48 -12.37 -7.46 14.45
N LEU A 49 -12.95 -6.98 13.35
CA LEU A 49 -13.67 -5.71 13.27
C LEU A 49 -15.18 -5.89 13.35
N ASP A 50 -15.66 -7.12 13.54
CA ASP A 50 -17.08 -7.47 13.56
C ASP A 50 -17.83 -6.89 12.33
N ILE A 51 -17.30 -7.19 11.15
CA ILE A 51 -17.88 -6.73 9.88
C ILE A 51 -19.25 -7.37 9.66
N GLY A 52 -19.45 -8.61 10.13
CA GLY A 52 -20.75 -9.27 10.10
C GLY A 52 -21.83 -8.45 10.82
N ALA A 53 -21.64 -8.13 12.10
CA ALA A 53 -22.61 -7.31 12.84
C ALA A 53 -22.78 -5.91 12.22
N HIS A 54 -21.71 -5.34 11.66
CA HIS A 54 -21.77 -4.07 10.96
C HIS A 54 -22.66 -4.13 9.70
N ILE A 55 -22.55 -5.20 8.91
CA ILE A 55 -23.44 -5.43 7.75
C ILE A 55 -24.88 -5.66 8.22
N GLU A 56 -25.10 -6.40 9.30
CA GLU A 56 -26.44 -6.60 9.89
C GLU A 56 -27.09 -5.27 10.32
N GLU A 57 -26.31 -4.34 10.86
CA GLU A 57 -26.79 -3.03 11.28
C GLU A 57 -27.08 -2.10 10.09
N TYR A 58 -26.14 -1.94 9.16
CA TYR A 58 -26.20 -0.92 8.11
C TYR A 58 -26.73 -1.43 6.76
N GLY A 59 -26.65 -2.74 6.50
CA GLY A 59 -27.20 -3.36 5.29
C GLY A 59 -28.69 -3.06 5.07
N PRO A 60 -29.56 -3.24 6.08
CA PRO A 60 -30.99 -2.89 5.96
C PRO A 60 -31.26 -1.40 5.76
N GLN A 61 -30.31 -0.54 6.15
CA GLN A 61 -30.42 0.91 6.02
C GLN A 61 -29.99 1.40 4.63
N ASN A 62 -29.46 0.51 3.78
CA ASN A 62 -28.99 0.89 2.47
C ASN A 62 -30.15 1.38 1.59
N ARG A 63 -30.01 2.58 1.02
CA ARG A 63 -31.09 3.24 0.25
C ARG A 63 -31.29 2.66 -1.15
N PHE A 64 -30.30 1.92 -1.68
CA PHE A 64 -30.24 1.51 -3.08
C PHE A 64 -30.19 -0.02 -3.27
N ARG A 65 -29.79 -0.76 -2.25
CA ARG A 65 -29.58 -2.21 -2.26
C ARG A 65 -30.20 -2.82 -1.01
N TYR A 66 -30.60 -4.09 -1.10
CA TYR A 66 -31.39 -4.73 -0.05
C TYR A 66 -31.01 -6.20 0.11
N GLY A 67 -31.17 -6.72 1.34
CA GLY A 67 -31.04 -8.13 1.65
C GLY A 67 -29.60 -8.64 1.67
N PHE A 68 -28.60 -7.77 1.51
CA PHE A 68 -27.20 -8.18 1.57
C PHE A 68 -26.86 -8.78 2.93
N GLU A 69 -27.43 -8.24 4.01
CA GLU A 69 -27.30 -8.73 5.38
C GLU A 69 -27.84 -10.14 5.61
N GLN A 70 -28.70 -10.63 4.72
CA GLN A 70 -29.30 -11.97 4.83
C GLN A 70 -28.39 -13.05 4.24
N LEU A 71 -27.32 -12.64 3.55
CA LEU A 71 -26.38 -13.56 2.95
C LEU A 71 -25.42 -14.11 4.02
N PRO A 72 -24.98 -15.37 3.88
CA PRO A 72 -23.95 -15.92 4.76
C PRO A 72 -22.63 -15.19 4.54
N SER A 73 -21.78 -15.16 5.57
CA SER A 73 -20.45 -14.50 5.53
C SER A 73 -19.59 -14.94 4.34
N GLU A 74 -19.70 -16.19 3.89
CA GLU A 74 -19.01 -16.69 2.69
C GLU A 74 -19.31 -15.86 1.44
N GLN A 75 -20.54 -15.38 1.29
CA GLN A 75 -20.89 -14.50 0.16
C GLN A 75 -20.32 -13.09 0.34
N HIS A 76 -20.21 -12.58 1.56
CA HIS A 76 -19.54 -11.30 1.83
C HIS A 76 -18.04 -11.39 1.50
N HIS A 77 -17.40 -12.49 1.92
CA HIS A 77 -16.00 -12.75 1.61
C HIS A 77 -15.77 -12.86 0.11
N ARG A 78 -16.62 -13.60 -0.60
CA ARG A 78 -16.57 -13.72 -2.06
C ARG A 78 -16.78 -12.36 -2.73
N ALA A 79 -17.72 -11.54 -2.26
CA ALA A 79 -17.94 -10.20 -2.81
C ALA A 79 -16.70 -9.31 -2.65
N PHE A 80 -16.05 -9.33 -1.48
CA PHE A 80 -14.80 -8.61 -1.27
C PHE A 80 -13.68 -9.13 -2.18
N GLU A 81 -13.55 -10.45 -2.30
CA GLU A 81 -12.57 -11.09 -3.18
C GLU A 81 -12.78 -10.70 -4.65
N GLN A 82 -14.02 -10.67 -5.13
CA GLN A 82 -14.34 -10.22 -6.49
C GLN A 82 -13.95 -8.76 -6.71
N ILE A 83 -14.21 -7.88 -5.73
CA ILE A 83 -13.77 -6.47 -5.82
C ILE A 83 -12.25 -6.40 -5.86
N ARG A 84 -11.55 -7.13 -4.98
CA ARG A 84 -10.08 -7.20 -4.98
C ARG A 84 -9.56 -7.65 -6.34
N ASP A 85 -10.08 -8.74 -6.87
CA ASP A 85 -9.62 -9.29 -8.15
C ASP A 85 -9.80 -8.28 -9.27
N ALA A 86 -10.99 -7.67 -9.35
CA ALA A 86 -11.28 -6.66 -10.35
C ALA A 86 -10.36 -5.43 -10.25
N VAL A 87 -10.11 -4.88 -9.06
CA VAL A 87 -9.17 -3.73 -8.95
C VAL A 87 -7.72 -4.11 -9.23
N HIS A 88 -7.34 -5.37 -9.07
CA HIS A 88 -6.02 -5.87 -9.48
C HIS A 88 -5.96 -6.21 -10.98
N ASP A 89 -7.10 -6.35 -11.64
CA ASP A 89 -7.23 -6.59 -13.08
C ASP A 89 -7.75 -5.34 -13.82
N GLN A 90 -7.13 -4.18 -13.56
CA GLN A 90 -7.41 -2.91 -14.25
C GLN A 90 -8.86 -2.41 -14.10
N GLY A 91 -9.61 -2.91 -13.11
CA GLY A 91 -11.02 -2.60 -12.91
C GLY A 91 -11.99 -3.46 -13.72
N GLU A 92 -11.49 -4.45 -14.48
CA GLU A 92 -12.32 -5.33 -15.30
C GLU A 92 -13.27 -6.16 -14.41
N GLY A 93 -14.56 -6.16 -14.76
CA GLY A 93 -15.59 -6.90 -14.05
C GLY A 93 -16.19 -6.21 -12.82
N LEU A 94 -15.76 -4.99 -12.45
CA LEU A 94 -16.34 -4.26 -11.31
C LEU A 94 -17.85 -4.07 -11.44
N ALA A 95 -18.34 -3.67 -12.62
CA ALA A 95 -19.77 -3.46 -12.87
C ALA A 95 -20.58 -4.78 -12.89
N ASP A 96 -19.89 -5.91 -13.05
CA ASP A 96 -20.50 -7.24 -13.19
C ASP A 96 -20.57 -8.01 -11.87
N ILE A 97 -20.18 -7.40 -10.75
CA ILE A 97 -20.28 -8.01 -9.43
C ILE A 97 -21.74 -7.96 -8.96
N HIS A 98 -22.33 -9.14 -8.79
CA HIS A 98 -23.72 -9.30 -8.37
C HIS A 98 -23.85 -10.28 -7.20
N TYR A 99 -24.87 -10.06 -6.37
CA TYR A 99 -25.31 -11.03 -5.37
C TYR A 99 -26.74 -11.49 -5.65
N THR A 100 -27.08 -12.70 -5.21
CA THR A 100 -28.40 -13.29 -5.45
C THR A 100 -29.09 -13.64 -4.15
N LEU A 101 -30.33 -13.20 -4.01
CA LEU A 101 -31.21 -13.63 -2.93
C LEU A 101 -32.00 -14.86 -3.37
N PRO A 102 -32.33 -15.79 -2.45
CA PRO A 102 -33.16 -16.95 -2.77
C PRO A 102 -34.44 -16.55 -3.50
N GLY A 103 -34.64 -17.08 -4.71
CA GLY A 103 -35.82 -16.81 -5.53
C GLY A 103 -35.87 -15.44 -6.21
N ARG A 104 -34.77 -14.67 -6.22
CA ARG A 104 -34.69 -13.36 -6.89
C ARG A 104 -33.66 -13.33 -8.01
N ALA A 105 -33.82 -12.36 -8.91
CA ALA A 105 -32.82 -12.04 -9.92
C ALA A 105 -31.52 -11.51 -9.28
N PRO A 106 -30.37 -11.63 -9.96
CA PRO A 106 -29.11 -11.02 -9.52
C PRO A 106 -29.25 -9.52 -9.31
N ILE A 107 -28.71 -9.03 -8.19
CA ILE A 107 -28.70 -7.61 -7.81
C ILE A 107 -27.25 -7.13 -7.91
N PRO A 108 -26.97 -6.02 -8.63
CA PRO A 108 -25.61 -5.48 -8.70
C PRO A 108 -25.15 -5.07 -7.31
N LEU A 109 -23.93 -5.44 -6.93
CA LEU A 109 -23.36 -5.09 -5.63
C LEU A 109 -23.04 -3.61 -5.56
N LEU A 110 -22.39 -3.10 -6.61
CA LEU A 110 -21.87 -1.75 -6.70
C LEU A 110 -22.82 -0.80 -7.44
N HIS A 111 -22.69 0.48 -7.15
CA HIS A 111 -23.26 1.61 -7.87
C HIS A 111 -22.23 2.20 -8.84
N ASP A 112 -22.69 2.92 -9.86
CA ASP A 112 -21.81 3.49 -10.89
C ASP A 112 -20.73 4.43 -10.32
N ALA A 113 -21.04 5.13 -9.22
CA ALA A 113 -20.05 5.95 -8.50
C ALA A 113 -19.01 5.11 -7.77
N GLU A 114 -19.41 4.00 -7.14
CA GLU A 114 -18.49 3.06 -6.48
C GLU A 114 -17.60 2.35 -7.49
N VAL A 115 -18.15 1.99 -8.67
CA VAL A 115 -17.38 1.42 -9.78
C VAL A 115 -16.32 2.41 -10.27
N ARG A 116 -16.68 3.69 -10.48
CA ARG A 116 -15.72 4.73 -10.86
C ARG A 116 -14.63 4.92 -9.79
N HIS A 117 -14.99 4.95 -8.52
CA HIS A 117 -14.00 5.04 -7.45
C HIS A 117 -13.04 3.84 -7.43
N LEU A 118 -13.58 2.62 -7.57
CA LEU A 118 -12.77 1.41 -7.59
C LEU A 118 -11.92 1.30 -8.85
N GLN A 119 -12.33 1.91 -9.97
CA GLN A 119 -11.47 2.11 -11.13
C GLN A 119 -10.29 3.01 -10.79
N ASP A 120 -10.51 4.14 -10.10
CA ASP A 120 -9.39 5.00 -9.66
C ASP A 120 -8.42 4.24 -8.74
N VAL A 121 -8.93 3.34 -7.90
CA VAL A 121 -8.11 2.43 -7.08
C VAL A 121 -7.32 1.45 -7.95
N ALA A 122 -7.92 0.91 -9.01
CA ALA A 122 -7.24 0.03 -9.96
C ALA A 122 -6.09 0.76 -10.67
N ASP A 123 -6.34 1.98 -11.15
CA ASP A 123 -5.34 2.81 -11.80
C ASP A 123 -4.17 3.14 -10.85
N LEU A 124 -4.46 3.39 -9.56
CA LEU A 124 -3.45 3.59 -8.52
C LEU A 124 -2.61 2.31 -8.28
N ILE A 125 -3.25 1.14 -8.24
CA ILE A 125 -2.55 -0.15 -8.14
C ILE A 125 -1.61 -0.34 -9.33
N ASP A 126 -2.08 -0.04 -10.55
CA ASP A 126 -1.29 -0.14 -11.77
C ASP A 126 -0.09 0.79 -11.78
N PHE A 127 -0.29 2.05 -11.39
CA PHE A 127 0.80 2.97 -11.17
C PHE A 127 1.81 2.42 -10.14
N GLY A 128 1.31 1.85 -9.04
CA GLY A 128 2.11 1.20 -8.01
C GLY A 128 2.96 0.04 -8.54
N ARG A 129 2.42 -0.79 -9.45
CA ARG A 129 3.15 -1.88 -10.12
C ARG A 129 4.32 -1.34 -10.95
N TRP A 130 4.07 -0.33 -11.77
CA TRP A 130 5.13 0.31 -12.58
C TRP A 130 6.17 1.01 -11.72
N LEU A 131 5.74 1.69 -10.66
CA LEU A 131 6.63 2.32 -9.69
C LEU A 131 7.51 1.27 -9.00
N MET A 132 6.96 0.11 -8.62
CA MET A 132 7.71 -0.99 -8.02
C MET A 132 8.81 -1.48 -8.96
N LEU A 133 8.51 -1.67 -10.24
CA LEU A 133 9.51 -2.06 -11.25
C LEU A 133 10.59 -1.00 -11.42
N ALA A 134 10.21 0.27 -11.54
CA ALA A 134 11.16 1.38 -11.66
C ALA A 134 12.10 1.46 -10.43
N LEU A 135 11.54 1.33 -9.22
CA LEU A 135 12.31 1.33 -7.98
C LEU A 135 13.22 0.10 -7.85
N ALA A 136 12.77 -1.08 -8.27
CA ALA A 136 13.58 -2.29 -8.28
C ALA A 136 14.78 -2.17 -9.23
N LEU A 137 14.59 -1.58 -10.42
CA LEU A 137 15.67 -1.28 -11.36
C LEU A 137 16.64 -0.22 -10.84
N LEU A 138 16.14 0.80 -10.14
CA LEU A 138 16.94 1.88 -9.56
C LEU A 138 17.72 1.45 -8.30
N TRP A 139 17.21 0.45 -7.57
CA TRP A 139 17.73 0.03 -6.27
C TRP A 139 19.20 -0.40 -6.30
N LEU A 140 19.61 -1.23 -7.27
CA LEU A 140 20.98 -1.71 -7.36
C LEU A 140 21.98 -0.62 -7.82
N PRO A 141 21.69 0.19 -8.86
CA PRO A 141 22.52 1.34 -9.22
C PRO A 141 22.74 2.33 -8.06
N LEU A 142 21.69 2.65 -7.28
CA LEU A 142 21.82 3.52 -6.11
C LEU A 142 22.67 2.89 -5.01
N ALA A 143 22.54 1.59 -4.78
CA ALA A 143 23.38 0.85 -3.82
C ALA A 143 24.86 0.87 -4.24
N LEU A 144 25.15 0.68 -5.53
CA LEU A 144 26.50 0.76 -6.09
C LEU A 144 27.09 2.16 -5.92
N LEU A 145 26.30 3.19 -6.23
CA LEU A 145 26.73 4.58 -6.07
C LEU A 145 27.00 4.92 -4.59
N CYS A 146 26.19 4.40 -3.65
CA CYS A 146 26.45 4.53 -2.21
C CYS A 146 27.83 3.98 -1.81
N ILE A 147 28.23 2.82 -2.35
CA ILE A 147 29.54 2.23 -2.05
C ILE A 147 30.68 3.08 -2.65
N ARG A 148 30.52 3.52 -3.90
CA ARG A 148 31.55 4.30 -4.61
C ARG A 148 31.76 5.68 -3.98
N VAL A 149 30.68 6.45 -3.78
CA VAL A 149 30.72 7.80 -3.19
C VAL A 149 31.00 7.74 -1.69
N GLY A 150 30.66 6.64 -1.02
CA GLY A 150 30.83 6.43 0.42
C GLY A 150 29.52 6.60 1.17
N ILE A 151 29.37 5.85 2.27
CA ILE A 151 28.17 5.87 3.10
C ILE A 151 28.35 6.91 4.21
N PRO A 152 27.36 7.78 4.48
CA PRO A 152 27.43 8.74 5.57
C PRO A 152 27.55 8.06 6.94
N PRO A 153 28.11 8.75 7.95
CA PRO A 153 28.30 8.19 9.29
C PRO A 153 26.95 7.78 9.93
N MET A 154 26.98 6.75 10.78
CA MET A 154 25.77 6.21 11.42
C MET A 154 24.93 7.26 12.15
N ARG A 155 25.57 8.22 12.83
CA ARG A 155 24.87 9.29 13.56
C ARG A 155 23.99 10.15 12.64
N GLN A 156 24.51 10.51 11.47
CA GLN A 156 23.77 11.32 10.51
C GLN A 156 22.60 10.53 9.90
N ARG A 157 22.83 9.26 9.57
CA ARG A 157 21.78 8.36 9.07
C ARG A 157 20.64 8.21 10.07
N MET A 158 20.98 7.91 11.33
CA MET A 158 20.00 7.80 12.41
C MET A 158 19.26 9.13 12.63
N GLY A 159 19.95 10.27 12.61
CA GLY A 159 19.32 11.58 12.76
C GLY A 159 18.27 11.85 11.68
N ILE A 160 18.59 11.60 10.41
CA ILE A 160 17.65 11.77 9.29
C ILE A 160 16.47 10.79 9.40
N THR A 161 16.74 9.52 9.71
CA THR A 161 15.68 8.51 9.85
C THR A 161 14.75 8.81 11.02
N VAL A 162 15.30 9.14 12.20
CA VAL A 162 14.50 9.48 13.38
C VAL A 162 13.68 10.74 13.14
N PHE A 163 14.24 11.76 12.49
CA PHE A 163 13.50 12.97 12.13
C PHE A 163 12.36 12.65 11.15
N GLY A 164 12.63 11.91 10.08
CA GLY A 164 11.62 11.56 9.07
C GLY A 164 10.50 10.70 9.63
N VAL A 165 10.84 9.63 10.34
CA VAL A 165 9.85 8.74 10.99
C VAL A 165 9.10 9.50 12.11
N GLY A 166 9.81 10.30 12.90
CA GLY A 166 9.22 11.11 13.96
C GLY A 166 8.21 12.12 13.43
N ALA A 167 8.49 12.76 12.28
CA ALA A 167 7.55 13.68 11.63
C ALA A 167 6.27 12.98 11.17
N VAL A 168 6.38 11.79 10.57
CA VAL A 168 5.22 10.99 10.15
C VAL A 168 4.39 10.55 11.37
N ILE A 169 5.03 10.07 12.44
CA ILE A 169 4.35 9.68 13.68
C ILE A 169 3.67 10.89 14.32
N ALA A 170 4.35 12.04 14.39
CA ALA A 170 3.78 13.26 14.95
C ALA A 170 2.56 13.73 14.15
N TRP A 171 2.62 13.66 12.81
CA TRP A 171 1.48 13.99 11.96
C TRP A 171 0.29 13.07 12.21
N LEU A 172 0.52 11.74 12.25
CA LEU A 172 -0.52 10.77 12.58
C LEU A 172 -1.12 10.99 13.98
N ALA A 173 -0.30 11.36 14.96
CA ALA A 173 -0.75 11.60 16.33
C ALA A 173 -1.59 12.89 16.46
N VAL A 174 -1.26 13.94 15.71
CA VAL A 174 -1.97 15.23 15.75
C VAL A 174 -3.24 15.22 14.90
N ALA A 175 -3.16 14.72 13.66
CA ALA A 175 -4.30 14.73 12.73
C ALA A 175 -5.25 13.54 12.95
N GLY A 176 -4.74 12.41 13.44
CA GLY A 176 -5.46 11.15 13.50
C GLY A 176 -5.41 10.38 12.17
N PRO A 177 -5.48 9.04 12.21
CA PRO A 177 -5.32 8.19 11.02
C PRO A 177 -6.41 8.42 9.97
N THR A 178 -7.65 8.70 10.38
CA THR A 178 -8.77 8.95 9.47
C THR A 178 -8.57 10.22 8.64
N GLN A 179 -8.08 11.30 9.24
CA GLN A 179 -7.83 12.55 8.51
C GLN A 179 -6.66 12.40 7.54
N VAL A 180 -5.62 11.67 7.94
CA VAL A 180 -4.53 11.33 7.02
C VAL A 180 -5.04 10.48 5.85
N PHE A 181 -5.91 9.50 6.11
CA PHE A 181 -6.55 8.71 5.07
C PHE A 181 -7.36 9.58 4.11
N TYR A 182 -8.21 10.48 4.60
CA TYR A 182 -8.97 11.42 3.75
C TYR A 182 -8.05 12.34 2.95
N GLN A 183 -6.99 12.84 3.57
CA GLN A 183 -6.04 13.72 2.89
C GLN A 183 -5.32 12.99 1.75
N LEU A 184 -4.96 11.73 1.94
CA LEU A 184 -4.38 10.90 0.88
C LEU A 184 -5.38 10.65 -0.26
N HIS A 185 -6.68 10.48 0.02
CA HIS A 185 -7.69 10.30 -1.04
C HIS A 185 -7.80 11.55 -1.91
N VAL A 186 -7.78 12.74 -1.30
CA VAL A 186 -7.78 14.02 -2.03
C VAL A 186 -6.52 14.21 -2.88
N TRP A 187 -5.38 13.67 -2.46
CA TRP A 187 -4.12 13.81 -3.19
C TRP A 187 -3.93 12.77 -4.29
N LEU A 188 -4.48 11.57 -4.12
CA LEU A 188 -4.22 10.43 -4.99
C LEU A 188 -5.32 10.19 -6.01
N PHE A 189 -6.56 10.60 -5.74
CA PHE A 189 -7.70 10.36 -6.61
C PHE A 189 -8.22 11.64 -7.29
N PRO A 190 -8.84 11.53 -8.48
CA PRO A 190 -9.45 12.66 -9.17
C PRO A 190 -10.54 13.34 -8.34
N ALA A 191 -10.66 14.67 -8.42
CA ALA A 191 -11.60 15.43 -7.61
C ALA A 191 -13.06 15.31 -8.09
N GLU A 192 -13.24 14.94 -9.36
CA GLU A 192 -14.53 14.72 -10.01
C GLU A 192 -15.21 13.40 -9.59
N ASN A 193 -14.44 12.43 -9.09
CA ASN A 193 -14.94 11.14 -8.68
C ASN A 193 -15.23 11.13 -7.17
N GLU A 194 -16.42 10.65 -6.82
CA GLU A 194 -16.79 10.47 -5.42
C GLU A 194 -15.99 9.31 -4.84
N TRP A 195 -15.28 9.55 -3.74
CA TRP A 195 -14.48 8.53 -3.05
C TRP A 195 -15.00 8.23 -1.64
N PHE A 196 -15.78 9.16 -1.06
CA PHE A 196 -16.37 9.00 0.26
C PHE A 196 -17.84 8.63 0.13
N PHE A 197 -18.22 7.49 0.69
CA PHE A 197 -19.60 7.06 0.71
C PHE A 197 -20.03 6.74 2.14
N TYR A 198 -21.25 7.13 2.50
CA TYR A 198 -21.86 6.73 3.76
C TYR A 198 -22.24 5.24 3.69
N TRP A 199 -22.22 4.56 4.83
CA TRP A 199 -22.59 3.14 4.91
C TRP A 199 -24.03 2.89 4.41
N GLN A 200 -24.96 3.80 4.70
CA GLN A 200 -26.34 3.74 4.21
C GLN A 200 -26.49 3.99 2.70
N ASP A 201 -25.43 4.43 2.01
CA ASP A 201 -25.44 4.71 0.58
C ASP A 201 -24.63 3.70 -0.23
N SER A 202 -23.73 2.97 0.41
CA SER A 202 -22.71 2.16 -0.26
C SER A 202 -22.56 0.78 0.39
N LEU A 203 -22.91 -0.27 -0.37
CA LEU A 203 -22.62 -1.63 0.06
C LEU A 203 -21.12 -1.90 0.05
N MET A 204 -20.34 -1.25 -0.81
CA MET A 204 -18.88 -1.34 -0.77
C MET A 204 -18.32 -0.84 0.56
N SER A 205 -18.72 0.35 1.00
CA SER A 205 -18.27 0.96 2.26
C SER A 205 -18.77 0.20 3.47
N THR A 206 -19.98 -0.37 3.40
CA THR A 206 -20.53 -1.26 4.45
C THR A 206 -19.78 -2.59 4.53
N LEU A 207 -19.61 -3.27 3.39
CA LEU A 207 -18.86 -4.53 3.28
C LEU A 207 -17.42 -4.39 3.78
N MET A 208 -16.82 -3.23 3.53
CA MET A 208 -15.45 -2.93 3.93
C MET A 208 -15.36 -2.21 5.27
N LYS A 209 -16.47 -1.88 5.95
CA LYS A 209 -16.48 -1.03 7.16
C LYS A 209 -15.54 0.18 7.01
N ALA A 210 -15.59 0.84 5.86
CA ALA A 210 -14.64 1.88 5.49
C ALA A 210 -14.80 3.09 6.45
N PRO A 211 -13.71 3.72 6.92
CA PRO A 211 -12.29 3.47 6.60
C PRO A 211 -11.57 2.49 7.55
N VAL A 212 -12.28 1.82 8.46
CA VAL A 212 -11.66 1.07 9.58
C VAL A 212 -10.87 -0.15 9.08
N LEU A 213 -11.42 -0.95 8.16
CA LEU A 213 -10.70 -2.07 7.54
C LEU A 213 -9.40 -1.62 6.88
N PHE A 214 -9.43 -0.51 6.14
CA PHE A 214 -8.26 0.03 5.48
C PHE A 214 -7.18 0.46 6.48
N GLY A 215 -7.56 0.94 7.67
CA GLY A 215 -6.62 1.18 8.78
C GLY A 215 -5.90 -0.10 9.21
N GLY A 216 -6.63 -1.21 9.37
CA GLY A 216 -6.06 -2.52 9.68
C GLY A 216 -5.13 -3.06 8.57
N ILE A 217 -5.55 -2.95 7.31
CA ILE A 217 -4.74 -3.32 6.14
C ILE A 217 -3.46 -2.48 6.08
N ALA A 218 -3.55 -1.17 6.26
CA ALA A 218 -2.40 -0.27 6.27
C ALA A 218 -1.41 -0.63 7.38
N ALA A 219 -1.89 -0.99 8.58
CA ALA A 219 -1.04 -1.46 9.67
C ALA A 219 -0.32 -2.77 9.32
N ALA A 220 -1.01 -3.73 8.72
CA ALA A 220 -0.41 -5.00 8.28
C ALA A 220 0.69 -4.78 7.23
N ILE A 221 0.43 -3.91 6.23
CA ILE A 221 1.41 -3.53 5.21
C ILE A 221 2.61 -2.81 5.85
N ALA A 222 2.37 -1.90 6.79
CA ALA A 222 3.45 -1.20 7.50
C ALA A 222 4.35 -2.17 8.27
N ILE A 223 3.76 -3.15 8.96
CA ILE A 223 4.53 -4.20 9.67
C ILE A 223 5.35 -5.02 8.67
N GLY A 224 4.75 -5.48 7.57
CA GLY A 224 5.47 -6.24 6.54
C GLY A 224 6.62 -5.43 5.93
N ALA A 225 6.39 -4.14 5.65
CA ALA A 225 7.42 -3.23 5.16
C ALA A 225 8.55 -3.06 6.18
N LEU A 226 8.26 -2.89 7.47
CA LEU A 226 9.27 -2.78 8.53
C LEU A 226 10.20 -4.00 8.59
N LEU A 227 9.68 -5.20 8.32
CA LEU A 227 10.46 -6.43 8.26
C LEU A 227 11.32 -6.51 6.98
N LEU A 228 10.81 -6.01 5.85
CA LEU A 228 11.49 -6.05 4.56
C LEU A 228 12.58 -4.98 4.40
N ILE A 229 12.41 -3.79 5.01
CA ILE A 229 13.37 -2.68 4.93
C ILE A 229 14.82 -3.11 5.22
N PRO A 230 15.13 -3.76 6.38
CA PRO A 230 16.51 -4.16 6.65
C PRO A 230 17.01 -5.19 5.63
N VAL A 231 16.15 -6.10 5.16
CA VAL A 231 16.52 -7.12 4.17
C VAL A 231 16.96 -6.46 2.86
N LEU A 232 16.11 -5.59 2.29
CA LEU A 232 16.42 -4.89 1.03
C LEU A 232 17.58 -3.89 1.19
N TYR A 233 17.67 -3.21 2.32
CA TYR A 233 18.77 -2.27 2.58
C TYR A 233 20.13 -2.99 2.66
N TRP A 234 20.21 -4.11 3.39
CA TRP A 234 21.48 -4.83 3.54
C TRP A 234 21.83 -5.65 2.32
N LEU A 235 20.85 -6.26 1.65
CA LEU A 235 21.08 -7.05 0.44
C LEU A 235 21.68 -6.20 -0.68
N GLY A 236 21.13 -5.02 -0.95
CA GLY A 236 21.63 -4.15 -2.02
C GLY A 236 23.07 -3.71 -1.78
N LEU A 237 23.41 -3.33 -0.54
CA LEU A 237 24.78 -2.98 -0.17
C LEU A 237 25.74 -4.18 -0.25
N ARG A 238 25.31 -5.39 0.14
CA ARG A 238 26.15 -6.60 0.06
C ARG A 238 26.45 -6.97 -1.39
N LEU A 239 25.43 -7.00 -2.25
CA LEU A 239 25.60 -7.27 -3.68
C LEU A 239 26.53 -6.24 -4.33
N SER A 240 26.32 -4.96 -4.03
CA SER A 240 27.15 -3.87 -4.56
C SER A 240 28.61 -3.96 -4.13
N LYS A 241 28.89 -4.35 -2.88
CA LYS A 241 30.27 -4.57 -2.41
C LYS A 241 30.95 -5.73 -3.15
N ASN A 242 30.22 -6.81 -3.43
CA ASN A 242 30.77 -7.94 -4.16
C ASN A 242 31.12 -7.57 -5.61
N ILE A 243 30.27 -6.79 -6.28
CA ILE A 243 30.51 -6.27 -7.64
C ILE A 243 31.76 -5.40 -7.68
N VAL A 244 31.86 -4.41 -6.78
CA VAL A 244 33.03 -3.51 -6.72
C VAL A 244 34.33 -4.28 -6.40
N LYS A 245 34.26 -5.32 -5.55
CA LYS A 245 35.40 -6.18 -5.24
C LYS A 245 35.88 -6.97 -6.48
N GLN A 246 34.95 -7.51 -7.28
CA GLN A 246 35.29 -8.22 -8.52
C GLN A 246 35.94 -7.28 -9.56
N GLU A 247 35.41 -6.07 -9.75
CA GLU A 247 36.02 -5.05 -10.62
C GLU A 247 37.48 -4.74 -10.22
N SER A 248 37.75 -4.63 -8.92
CA SER A 248 39.12 -4.38 -8.42
C SER A 248 40.06 -5.57 -8.50
N GLY A 249 39.54 -6.81 -8.55
CA GLY A 249 40.32 -8.04 -8.55
C GLY A 249 40.71 -8.56 -9.94
N HIS A 250 40.11 -8.05 -11.01
CA HIS A 250 40.48 -8.35 -12.41
C HIS A 250 41.41 -7.29 -13.03
N GLY A 251 41.87 -6.31 -12.25
CA GLY A 251 42.81 -5.26 -12.68
C GLY A 251 44.28 -5.54 -12.34
N HIS A 252 44.66 -6.80 -12.10
CA HIS A 252 46.04 -7.22 -11.82
C HIS A 252 46.54 -8.22 -12.86
#